data_AF-A0A967JEA5-F1
#
_entry.id   AF-A0A967JEA5-F1
#
_cell.length_a   1.000
_cell.length_b   1.000
_cell.length_c   1.000
_cell.angle_alpha   90.00
_cell.angle_beta   90.00
_cell.angle_gamma   90.00
#
_symmetry.space_group_name_H-M   'P 1'
#
loop_
_entity.id
_entity.type
_entity.pdbx_description
1 polymer ?
#
loop_
_entity_poly.entity_id
_entity_poly.type
_entity_poly.pdbx_seq_one_letter_code
_entity_poly.pdbx_strand_id
1 'polypeptide(L)'
;DDALRAVEDDCIREAVARQEATGLEVVTDGEFRRAWWHFDFLAGLEGVEWVETDQSIPFRGAVTKLEGVGVTGRVDFGDHVMLDHFRYLDGVSSVTAKMTIPSPSVLHFRGGRQSISRDV
;
A
#
# COMPACT_ATOMS: atom_id res chain seq x y z
N ASP A 1 2.21 6.87 15.03
CA ASP A 1 1.85 6.81 16.45
C ASP A 1 2.22 5.42 16.94
N ASP A 2 3.04 5.33 17.99
CA ASP A 2 3.53 4.05 18.50
C ASP A 2 2.39 3.16 19.04
N ALA A 3 1.32 3.77 19.56
CA ALA A 3 0.16 3.02 20.05
C ALA A 3 -0.60 2.34 18.91
N LEU A 4 -0.77 3.04 17.77
CA LEU A 4 -1.39 2.46 16.58
C LEU A 4 -0.56 1.31 16.02
N ARG A 5 0.77 1.52 15.91
CA ARG A 5 1.69 0.49 15.39
C ARG A 5 1.64 -0.79 16.22
N ALA A 6 1.56 -0.69 17.55
CA ALA A 6 1.44 -1.85 18.41
C ALA A 6 0.14 -2.65 18.17
N VAL A 7 -0.98 -1.96 17.95
CA VAL A 7 -2.26 -2.61 17.62
C VAL A 7 -2.20 -3.27 16.24
N GLU A 8 -1.62 -2.61 15.25
CA GLU A 8 -1.41 -3.19 13.91
C GLU A 8 -0.52 -4.44 13.98
N ASP A 9 0.56 -4.39 14.77
CA ASP A 9 1.46 -5.52 15.02
C ASP A 9 0.72 -6.72 15.61
N ASP A 10 -0.19 -6.48 16.55
CA ASP A 10 -1.02 -7.50 17.18
C ASP A 10 -2.01 -8.12 16.18
N CYS A 11 -2.71 -7.29 15.40
CA CYS A 11 -3.63 -7.75 14.37
C CYS A 11 -2.93 -8.59 13.30
N ILE A 12 -1.74 -8.18 12.85
CA ILE A 12 -0.95 -8.93 11.86
C ILE A 12 -0.56 -10.30 12.43
N ARG A 13 -0.04 -10.35 13.66
CA ARG A 13 0.38 -11.61 14.29
C ARG A 13 -0.78 -12.59 14.45
N GLU A 14 -1.93 -12.09 14.86
CA GLU A 14 -3.15 -12.90 14.96
C GLU A 14 -3.61 -13.41 13.60
N ALA A 15 -3.59 -12.56 12.57
CA ALA A 15 -3.97 -12.95 11.23
C ALA A 15 -3.01 -13.98 10.63
N VAL A 16 -1.70 -13.85 10.86
CA VAL A 16 -0.70 -14.84 10.44
C VAL A 16 -0.97 -16.18 11.12
N ALA A 17 -1.09 -16.21 12.45
CA ALA A 17 -1.37 -17.44 13.19
C ALA A 17 -2.66 -18.14 12.72
N ARG A 18 -3.71 -17.37 12.42
CA ARG A 18 -4.97 -17.89 11.86
C ARG A 18 -4.78 -18.47 10.46
N GLN A 19 -4.03 -17.80 9.59
CA GLN A 19 -3.75 -18.30 8.24
C GLN A 19 -2.93 -19.60 8.30
N GLU A 20 -1.88 -19.66 9.11
CA GLU A 20 -1.06 -20.86 9.30
C GLU A 20 -1.86 -22.03 9.89
N ALA A 21 -2.74 -21.77 10.86
CA ALA A 21 -3.60 -22.79 11.46
C ALA A 21 -4.57 -23.44 10.46
N THR A 22 -4.83 -22.79 9.31
CA THR A 22 -5.62 -23.38 8.21
C THR A 22 -4.78 -24.23 7.25
N GLY A 23 -3.47 -24.31 7.46
CA GLY A 23 -2.54 -25.07 6.61
C GLY A 23 -2.04 -24.31 5.38
N LEU A 24 -2.17 -22.98 5.34
CA LEU A 24 -1.59 -22.17 4.27
C LEU A 24 -0.07 -22.15 4.36
N GLU A 25 0.61 -22.40 3.24
CA GLU A 25 2.08 -22.34 3.10
C GLU A 25 2.57 -20.92 2.74
N VAL A 26 1.65 -20.00 2.52
CA VAL A 26 1.90 -18.60 2.20
C VAL A 26 0.92 -17.74 2.98
N VAL A 27 1.42 -16.73 3.68
CA VAL A 27 0.61 -15.83 4.53
C VAL A 27 0.83 -14.37 4.18
N THR A 28 -0.15 -13.53 4.47
CA THR A 28 -0.07 -12.07 4.28
C THR A 28 -0.31 -11.32 5.58
N ASP A 29 0.07 -10.04 5.59
CA ASP A 29 -0.18 -9.11 6.68
C ASP A 29 -1.64 -8.62 6.77
N GLY A 30 -2.54 -9.15 5.93
CA GLY A 30 -3.93 -8.69 5.85
C GLY A 30 -4.11 -7.22 5.45
N GLU A 31 -3.02 -6.54 5.06
CA GLU A 31 -2.98 -5.11 4.77
C GLU A 31 -3.34 -4.19 5.96
N PHE A 32 -3.19 -4.64 7.21
CA PHE A 32 -3.65 -3.91 8.41
C PHE A 32 -3.08 -2.50 8.58
N ARG A 33 -1.88 -2.23 8.04
CA ARG A 33 -1.21 -0.91 8.10
C ARG A 33 -1.56 0.02 6.95
N ARG A 34 -2.49 -0.38 6.07
CA ARG A 34 -2.82 0.33 4.84
C ARG A 34 -4.26 0.83 4.90
N ALA A 35 -4.42 2.13 4.69
CA ALA A 35 -5.72 2.73 4.41
C ALA A 35 -6.13 2.47 2.95
N TRP A 36 -5.16 2.47 2.04
CA TRP A 36 -5.29 2.22 0.62
C TRP A 36 -4.15 1.32 0.12
N TRP A 37 -4.49 0.09 -0.28
CA TRP A 37 -3.51 -0.90 -0.75
C TRP A 37 -2.54 -0.37 -1.82
N HIS A 38 -3.02 0.51 -2.71
CA HIS A 38 -2.21 1.13 -3.75
C HIS A 38 -1.61 2.47 -3.34
N PHE A 39 -2.38 3.40 -2.76
CA PHE A 39 -1.90 4.78 -2.62
C PHE A 39 -0.84 4.87 -1.53
N ASP A 40 -0.98 4.12 -0.44
CA ASP A 40 0.04 4.10 0.63
C ASP A 40 1.38 3.56 0.12
N PHE A 41 1.36 2.64 -0.84
CA PHE A 41 2.57 2.18 -1.50
C PHE A 41 3.06 3.22 -2.51
N LEU A 42 2.20 3.70 -3.41
CA LEU A 42 2.62 4.58 -4.49
C LEU A 42 3.15 5.94 -3.97
N ALA A 43 2.54 6.50 -2.93
CA ALA A 43 3.00 7.74 -2.30
C ALA A 43 4.29 7.59 -1.48
N GLY A 44 4.75 6.36 -1.24
CA GLY A 44 6.06 6.09 -0.65
C GLY A 44 7.19 6.05 -1.68
N LEU A 45 6.88 6.09 -2.98
CA LEU A 45 7.88 6.19 -4.05
C LEU A 45 8.43 7.61 -4.15
N GLU A 46 9.71 7.74 -4.48
CA GLU A 46 10.29 9.03 -4.82
C GLU A 46 9.64 9.58 -6.11
N GLY A 47 9.44 10.89 -6.16
CA GLY A 47 8.78 11.54 -7.31
C GLY A 47 7.28 11.29 -7.43
N VAL A 48 6.64 10.73 -6.38
CA VAL A 48 5.19 10.56 -6.29
C VAL A 48 4.68 11.23 -5.01
N GLU A 49 3.62 12.04 -5.15
CA GLU A 49 3.03 12.76 -4.02
C GLU A 49 1.53 12.56 -3.96
N TRP A 50 0.96 12.70 -2.75
CA TRP A 50 -0.48 12.83 -2.59
C TRP A 50 -0.96 14.13 -3.22
N VAL A 51 -2.03 14.03 -4.02
CA VAL A 51 -2.66 15.18 -4.68
C VAL A 51 -4.15 15.19 -4.42
N GLU A 52 -4.73 16.38 -4.30
CA GLU A 52 -6.17 16.55 -4.43
C GLU A 52 -6.56 16.32 -5.89
N THR A 53 -7.70 15.67 -6.12
CA THR A 53 -8.17 15.32 -7.47
C THR A 53 -9.60 15.79 -7.68
N ASP A 54 -9.92 16.29 -8.86
CA ASP A 54 -11.29 16.66 -9.20
C ASP A 54 -12.15 15.44 -9.60
N GLN A 55 -11.54 14.25 -9.62
CA GLN A 55 -12.11 13.00 -10.11
C GLN A 55 -11.99 11.92 -9.04
N SER A 56 -13.14 11.50 -8.52
CA SER A 56 -13.24 10.34 -7.64
C SER A 56 -13.21 9.04 -8.45
N ILE A 57 -12.84 7.94 -7.79
CA ILE A 57 -12.99 6.61 -8.36
C ILE A 57 -14.45 6.19 -8.14
N PRO A 58 -15.25 5.97 -9.21
CA PRO A 58 -16.65 5.60 -9.06
C PRO A 58 -16.74 4.15 -8.60
N PHE A 59 -17.24 3.94 -7.38
CA PHE A 59 -17.61 2.62 -6.89
C PHE A 59 -19.13 2.44 -6.96
N ARG A 60 -19.57 1.18 -6.98
CA ARG A 60 -20.99 0.88 -6.96
C ARG A 60 -21.60 1.34 -5.63
N GLY A 61 -22.32 2.46 -5.66
CA GLY A 61 -23.00 3.03 -4.50
C GLY A 61 -22.14 3.91 -3.58
N ALA A 62 -20.90 4.21 -3.97
CA ALA A 62 -20.02 5.08 -3.19
C ALA A 62 -19.08 5.89 -4.10
N VAL A 63 -18.76 7.09 -3.66
CA VAL A 63 -17.78 7.98 -4.27
C VAL A 63 -16.60 8.07 -3.30
N THR A 64 -15.38 7.84 -3.76
CA THR A 64 -14.20 7.98 -2.90
C THR A 64 -13.92 9.43 -2.55
N LYS A 65 -13.07 9.64 -1.55
CA LYS A 65 -12.42 10.93 -1.35
C LYS A 65 -11.76 11.40 -2.64
N LEU A 66 -11.71 12.72 -2.79
CA LEU A 66 -11.07 13.44 -3.88
C LEU A 66 -9.54 13.51 -3.67
N GLU A 67 -8.94 12.38 -3.34
CA GLU A 67 -7.52 12.23 -3.03
C GLU A 67 -6.93 11.16 -3.97
N GLY A 68 -5.72 11.41 -4.46
CA GLY A 68 -4.99 10.50 -5.31
C GLY A 68 -3.49 10.68 -5.18
N VAL A 69 -2.75 10.10 -6.13
CA VAL A 69 -1.29 10.28 -6.23
C VAL A 69 -0.92 10.81 -7.61
N GLY A 70 0.06 11.70 -7.66
CA GLY A 70 0.59 12.30 -8.89
C GLY A 70 2.10 12.10 -9.01
N VAL A 71 2.59 11.93 -10.24
CA VAL A 71 4.02 11.85 -10.55
C VAL A 71 4.56 13.26 -10.73
N THR A 72 5.25 13.75 -9.71
CA THR A 72 5.84 15.11 -9.65
C THR A 72 7.30 15.14 -10.10
N GLY A 73 7.96 13.97 -10.15
CA GLY A 73 9.36 13.83 -10.52
C GLY A 73 9.70 12.47 -11.14
N ARG A 74 11.00 12.23 -11.34
CA ARG A 74 11.49 10.91 -11.76
C ARG A 74 11.19 9.89 -10.66
N VAL A 75 10.51 8.81 -11.02
CA VAL A 75 10.10 7.76 -10.08
C VAL A 75 11.29 6.89 -9.67
N ASP A 76 11.47 6.70 -8.37
CA ASP A 76 12.44 5.77 -7.76
C ASP A 76 11.86 5.13 -6.47
N PHE A 77 12.52 4.12 -5.91
CA PHE A 77 11.98 3.34 -4.78
C PHE A 77 12.51 3.77 -3.40
N GLY A 78 13.70 4.40 -3.34
CA GLY A 78 14.25 4.98 -2.10
C GLY A 78 14.22 4.06 -0.88
N ASP A 79 14.06 4.67 0.32
CA ASP A 79 13.84 3.97 1.59
C ASP A 79 12.34 3.87 1.90
N HIS A 80 11.70 2.86 1.30
CA HIS A 80 10.26 2.71 1.35
C HIS A 80 9.78 2.05 2.66
N VAL A 81 8.83 2.68 3.37
CA VAL A 81 8.29 2.20 4.67
C VAL A 81 7.77 0.75 4.64
N MET A 82 7.25 0.30 3.49
CA MET A 82 6.78 -1.07 3.29
C MET A 82 7.87 -2.14 3.45
N LEU A 83 9.16 -1.78 3.36
CA LEU A 83 10.24 -2.70 3.68
C LEU A 83 10.20 -3.12 5.15
N ASP A 84 9.95 -2.20 6.07
CA ASP A 84 9.79 -2.51 7.49
C ASP A 84 8.52 -3.30 7.78
N HIS A 85 7.45 -3.01 7.05
CA HIS A 85 6.20 -3.76 7.15
C HIS A 85 6.40 -5.21 6.71
N PHE A 86 7.12 -5.45 5.61
CA PHE A 86 7.46 -6.79 5.15
C PHE A 86 8.40 -7.51 6.12
N ARG A 87 9.42 -6.84 6.65
CA ARG A 87 10.32 -7.42 7.67
C ARG A 87 9.57 -7.87 8.91
N TYR A 88 8.57 -7.10 9.36
CA TYR A 88 7.73 -7.52 10.48
C TYR A 88 6.90 -8.76 10.13
N LEU A 89 6.21 -8.76 8.98
CA LEU A 89 5.44 -9.91 8.50
C LEU A 89 6.30 -11.18 8.43
N ASP A 90 7.46 -11.09 7.78
CA ASP A 90 8.40 -12.20 7.64
C ASP A 90 8.88 -12.70 9.01
N GLY A 91 9.20 -11.79 9.93
CA GLY A 91 9.67 -12.13 11.27
C GLY A 91 8.63 -12.80 12.18
N VAL A 92 7.33 -12.65 11.90
CA VAL A 92 6.26 -13.33 12.66
C VAL A 92 5.66 -14.53 11.94
N SER A 93 6.11 -14.83 10.71
CA SER A 93 5.62 -15.95 9.91
C SER A 93 6.56 -17.15 10.03
N SER A 94 6.00 -18.35 10.10
CA SER A 94 6.73 -19.63 10.02
C SER A 94 6.74 -20.22 8.60
N VAL A 95 5.86 -19.72 7.73
CA VAL A 95 5.77 -20.06 6.31
C VAL A 95 6.08 -18.84 5.44
N THR A 96 5.97 -18.96 4.10
CA THR A 96 6.38 -17.89 3.19
C THR A 96 5.52 -16.62 3.39
N ALA A 97 6.15 -15.53 3.81
CA ALA A 97 5.51 -14.22 3.85
C ALA A 97 5.30 -13.66 2.43
N LYS A 98 4.11 -13.11 2.17
CA LYS A 98 3.76 -12.47 0.90
C LYS A 98 3.13 -11.10 1.15
N MET A 99 3.72 -10.07 0.55
CA MET A 99 3.17 -8.71 0.53
C MET A 99 2.64 -8.36 -0.87
N THR A 100 1.45 -7.76 -0.91
CA THR A 100 0.84 -7.26 -2.15
C THR A 100 1.37 -5.87 -2.49
N ILE A 101 1.92 -5.71 -3.70
CA ILE A 101 2.33 -4.39 -4.23
C ILE A 101 1.48 -4.03 -5.47
N PRO A 102 1.18 -2.74 -5.70
CA PRO A 102 0.50 -2.31 -6.90
C PRO A 102 1.37 -2.42 -8.14
N SER A 103 0.72 -2.75 -9.27
CA SER A 103 1.33 -2.61 -10.58
C SER A 103 1.69 -1.14 -10.84
N PRO A 104 2.86 -0.84 -11.43
CA PRO A 104 3.22 0.52 -11.84
C PRO A 104 2.17 1.16 -12.77
N SER A 105 1.42 0.34 -13.50
CA SER A 105 0.35 0.80 -14.39
C SER A 105 -0.76 1.55 -13.65
N VAL A 106 -0.93 1.36 -12.34
CA VAL A 106 -1.92 2.07 -11.51
C VAL A 106 -1.62 3.58 -11.43
N LEU A 107 -0.33 3.99 -11.42
CA LEU A 107 0.06 5.40 -11.45
C LEU A 107 -0.41 6.10 -12.72
N HIS A 108 -0.30 5.41 -13.86
CA HIS A 108 -0.65 5.97 -15.16
C HIS A 108 -2.15 5.87 -15.47
N PHE A 109 -2.77 4.69 -15.29
CA PHE A 109 -4.13 4.45 -15.79
C PHE A 109 -5.24 5.00 -14.90
N ARG A 110 -5.00 5.20 -13.60
CA ARG A 110 -6.02 5.79 -12.71
C ARG A 110 -6.00 7.31 -12.69
N GLY A 111 -4.82 7.92 -12.76
CA GLY A 111 -4.69 9.37 -12.81
C GLY A 111 -4.66 9.96 -14.23
N GLY A 112 -4.38 9.14 -15.25
CA GLY A 112 -4.30 9.58 -16.64
C GLY A 112 -3.08 10.46 -16.94
N ARG A 113 -3.04 11.10 -18.13
CA ARG A 113 -1.93 12.00 -18.48
C ARG A 113 -1.87 13.23 -17.57
N GLN A 114 -3.00 13.65 -17.01
CA GLN A 114 -3.06 14.83 -16.13
C GLN A 114 -2.36 14.61 -14.78
N SER A 115 -2.19 13.38 -14.32
CA SER A 115 -1.53 13.07 -13.05
C SER A 115 -0.01 12.92 -13.17
N ILE A 116 0.56 13.20 -14.34
CA ILE A 116 2.00 13.15 -14.59
C ILE A 116 2.46 14.55 -14.94
N SER A 117 3.51 15.04 -14.29
CA SER A 117 4.11 16.33 -14.65
C SER A 117 4.42 16.41 -16.15
N ARG A 118 4.36 17.61 -16.72
CA ARG A 118 4.78 17.85 -18.11
C ARG A 118 6.27 18.15 -18.24
N ASP A 119 6.89 18.47 -17.12
CA ASP A 119 8.29 18.86 -17.02
C ASP A 119 9.19 17.68 -16.64
N VAL A 120 8.60 16.49 -16.50
CA VAL A 120 9.26 15.21 -16.25
C VAL A 120 9.28 14.38 -17.52
#